data_AF-A0A914WIS1-F1
#
_entry.id   AF-A0A914WIS1-F1
#
_cell.length_a   1.000
_cell.length_b   1.000
_cell.length_c   1.000
_cell.angle_alpha   90.00
_cell.angle_beta   90.00
_cell.angle_gamma   90.00
#
_symmetry.space_group_name_H-M   'P 1'
#
loop_
_entity.id
_entity.type
_entity.pdbx_description
1 polymer ?
#
loop_
_entity_poly.entity_id
_entity_poly.type
_entity_poly.pdbx_seq_one_letter_code
_entity_poly.pdbx_strand_id
1 'polypeptide(L)'
;MRVFRATTIPALLYGSETWTLLQADSNRLEVFQMRCLRRILGVSLRDKLKNDIIRTRCERQPTIEDQIRQRRLRWFGHVCRMPQHRLPNRALFHRRPATWKIQKKAARKIWQMQVAADLATSRLNIAEAREKAQDRRAWRQLTTAGPQQQRAPTAAYWLRGQPRPAAS
;
A
#
# COMPACT_ATOMS: atom_id res chain seq x y z
N MET A 1 20.32 11.20 0.65
CA MET A 1 19.09 10.39 0.89
C MET A 1 19.24 9.26 1.90
N ARG A 2 20.45 8.67 2.06
CA ARG A 2 20.71 7.54 2.98
C ARG A 2 20.23 7.78 4.42
N VAL A 3 20.55 8.95 5.01
CA VAL A 3 20.13 9.30 6.38
C VAL A 3 18.61 9.31 6.53
N PHE A 4 17.89 10.00 5.66
CA PHE A 4 16.42 10.04 5.67
C PHE A 4 15.78 8.65 5.59
N ARG A 5 16.32 7.76 4.74
CA ARG A 5 15.86 6.37 4.61
C ARG A 5 16.16 5.52 5.85
N ALA A 6 17.26 5.79 6.55
CA ALA A 6 17.69 5.03 7.71
C ALA A 6 17.04 5.49 9.02
N THR A 7 16.70 6.78 9.14
CA THR A 7 16.19 7.34 10.41
C THR A 7 14.71 7.71 10.33
N THR A 8 14.33 8.58 9.40
CA THR A 8 12.98 9.15 9.32
C THR A 8 11.96 8.11 8.87
N ILE A 9 12.27 7.31 7.85
CA ILE A 9 11.32 6.33 7.31
C ILE A 9 11.01 5.21 8.31
N PRO A 10 11.98 4.58 8.99
CA PRO A 10 11.70 3.57 10.00
C PRO A 10 10.92 4.14 11.20
N ALA A 11 11.27 5.35 11.65
CA ALA A 11 10.54 6.02 12.73
C ALA A 11 9.08 6.32 12.33
N LEU A 12 8.87 6.87 11.12
CA LEU A 12 7.53 7.20 10.61
C LEU A 12 6.66 5.95 10.41
N LEU A 13 7.25 4.85 9.94
CA LEU A 13 6.52 3.64 9.54
C LEU A 13 6.62 2.51 10.56
N TYR A 14 7.01 2.83 11.79
CA TYR A 14 7.06 1.87 12.88
C TYR A 14 5.66 1.29 13.15
N GLY A 15 5.53 -0.04 13.14
CA GLY A 15 4.25 -0.72 13.34
C GLY A 15 3.26 -0.63 12.17
N SER A 16 3.63 0.01 11.05
CA SER A 16 2.75 0.15 9.87
C SER A 16 2.27 -1.16 9.24
N GLU A 17 2.90 -2.27 9.59
CA GLU A 17 2.52 -3.63 9.21
C GLU A 17 1.11 -4.01 9.70
N THR A 18 0.68 -3.46 10.84
CA THR A 18 -0.59 -3.81 11.51
C THR A 18 -1.66 -2.72 11.39
N TRP A 19 -1.34 -1.56 10.83
CA TRP A 19 -2.27 -0.43 10.74
C TRP A 19 -3.42 -0.69 9.78
N THR A 20 -4.63 -0.31 10.21
CA THR A 20 -5.81 -0.22 9.35
C THR A 20 -6.00 1.19 8.79
N LEU A 21 -5.22 1.53 7.76
CA LEU A 21 -5.20 2.90 7.21
C LEU A 21 -6.44 3.27 6.37
N LEU A 22 -7.00 4.45 6.62
CA LEU A 22 -7.92 5.11 5.71
C LEU A 22 -7.14 5.86 4.62
N GLN A 23 -7.81 6.20 3.52
CA GLN A 23 -7.17 6.95 2.43
C GLN A 23 -6.67 8.32 2.91
N ALA A 24 -7.43 8.98 3.79
CA ALA A 24 -7.04 10.26 4.37
C ALA A 24 -5.73 10.17 5.16
N ASP A 25 -5.51 9.08 5.92
CA ASP A 25 -4.28 8.87 6.68
C ASP A 25 -3.11 8.57 5.76
N SER A 26 -3.31 7.75 4.72
CA SER A 26 -2.30 7.50 3.67
C SER A 26 -1.85 8.81 3.02
N ASN A 27 -2.81 9.67 2.64
CA ASN A 27 -2.53 10.96 2.04
C ASN A 27 -1.76 11.89 2.98
N ARG A 28 -2.07 11.90 4.28
CA ARG A 28 -1.34 12.70 5.28
C ARG A 28 0.12 12.24 5.41
N LEU A 29 0.36 10.94 5.45
CA LEU A 29 1.73 10.39 5.50
C LEU A 29 2.52 10.68 4.22
N GLU A 30 1.86 10.60 3.07
CA GLU A 30 2.43 10.93 1.76
C GLU A 30 2.83 12.42 1.69
N VAL A 31 1.96 13.31 2.17
CA VAL A 31 2.27 14.76 2.29
C VAL A 31 3.45 15.00 3.22
N PHE A 32 3.52 14.30 4.35
CA PHE A 32 4.67 14.39 5.26
C PHE A 32 5.96 13.98 4.56
N GLN A 33 5.99 12.82 3.92
CA GLN A 33 7.17 12.35 3.17
C GLN A 33 7.58 13.39 2.13
N MET A 34 6.62 13.89 1.37
CA MET A 34 6.88 14.84 0.29
C MET A 34 7.35 16.21 0.78
N ARG A 35 6.93 16.63 1.98
CA ARG A 35 7.48 17.81 2.65
C ARG A 35 8.94 17.61 3.04
N CYS A 36 9.28 16.45 3.62
CA CYS A 36 10.67 16.11 3.94
C CYS A 36 11.55 16.09 2.67
N LEU A 37 11.10 15.44 1.59
CA LEU A 37 11.87 15.36 0.34
C LEU A 37 12.12 16.74 -0.28
N ARG A 38 11.10 17.62 -0.30
CA ARG A 38 11.27 19.00 -0.76
C ARG A 38 12.31 19.75 0.05
N ARG A 39 12.25 19.63 1.39
CA ARG A 39 13.22 20.26 2.29
C ARG A 39 14.64 19.75 2.05
N ILE A 40 14.82 18.45 1.84
CA ILE A 40 16.12 17.84 1.53
C ILE A 40 16.69 18.37 0.20
N LEU A 41 15.84 18.58 -0.81
CA LEU A 41 16.26 19.11 -2.12
C LEU A 41 16.32 20.65 -2.18
N GLY A 42 15.91 21.36 -1.13
CA GLY A 42 15.81 22.83 -1.14
C GLY A 42 14.75 23.37 -2.11
N VAL A 43 13.76 22.58 -2.49
CA VAL A 43 12.74 22.94 -3.48
C VAL A 43 11.53 23.56 -2.80
N SER A 44 11.08 24.69 -3.33
CA SER A 44 9.87 25.38 -2.87
C SER A 44 8.62 24.89 -3.60
N LEU A 45 7.43 25.21 -3.08
CA LEU A 45 6.18 24.97 -3.81
C LEU A 45 6.04 25.87 -5.05
N ARG A 46 6.75 27.00 -5.09
CA ARG A 46 6.72 27.96 -6.21
C ARG A 46 7.41 27.40 -7.46
N ASP A 47 8.31 26.44 -7.27
CA ASP A 47 9.05 25.79 -8.35
C ASP A 47 8.16 24.86 -9.20
N LYS A 48 6.91 24.60 -8.76
CA LYS A 48 5.88 23.81 -9.44
C LYS A 48 6.35 22.43 -9.93
N LEU A 49 7.36 21.85 -9.27
CA LEU A 49 7.87 20.53 -9.61
C LEU A 49 6.86 19.45 -9.23
N LYS A 50 6.61 18.54 -10.18
CA LYS A 50 5.78 17.35 -9.96
C LYS A 50 6.42 16.44 -8.90
N ASN A 51 5.59 15.79 -8.09
CA ASN A 51 6.04 14.85 -7.04
C ASN A 51 6.95 13.74 -7.61
N ASP A 52 6.65 13.21 -8.80
CA ASP A 52 7.45 12.16 -9.43
C ASP A 52 8.89 12.60 -9.76
N ILE A 53 9.06 13.86 -10.15
CA ILE A 53 10.38 14.44 -10.44
C ILE A 53 11.18 14.53 -9.13
N ILE A 54 10.55 15.01 -8.05
CA ILE A 54 11.14 15.10 -6.72
C ILE A 54 11.58 13.71 -6.25
N ARG A 55 10.72 12.70 -6.39
CA ARG A 55 11.03 11.30 -6.04
C ARG A 55 12.20 10.76 -6.85
N THR A 56 12.24 11.05 -8.15
CA THR A 56 13.32 10.61 -9.05
C THR A 56 14.66 11.20 -8.65
N ARG A 57 14.71 12.51 -8.37
CA ARG A 57 15.92 13.19 -7.85
C ARG A 57 16.36 12.64 -6.49
N CYS A 58 15.41 12.17 -5.69
CA CYS A 58 15.63 11.53 -4.40
C CYS A 58 15.91 10.02 -4.50
N GLU A 59 16.77 9.60 -5.42
CA GLU A 59 17.14 8.18 -5.63
C GLU A 59 15.93 7.25 -5.87
N ARG A 60 14.93 7.72 -6.65
CA ARG A 60 13.66 6.99 -6.89
C ARG A 60 12.95 6.59 -5.59
N GLN A 61 12.72 7.55 -4.71
CA GLN A 61 12.09 7.28 -3.42
C GLN A 61 10.67 6.70 -3.59
N PRO A 62 10.38 5.49 -3.04
CA PRO A 62 9.05 4.89 -3.13
C PRO A 62 8.02 5.72 -2.36
N THR A 63 6.76 5.62 -2.79
CA THR A 63 5.62 6.22 -2.08
C THR A 63 5.52 5.68 -0.65
N ILE A 64 4.85 6.39 0.24
CA ILE A 64 4.57 5.83 1.56
C ILE A 64 3.65 4.62 1.45
N GLU A 65 2.65 4.69 0.56
CA GLU A 65 1.71 3.60 0.37
C GLU A 65 2.39 2.30 -0.06
N ASP A 66 3.30 2.34 -1.04
CA ASP A 66 4.08 1.17 -1.48
C ASP A 66 4.91 0.58 -0.35
N GLN A 67 5.50 1.45 0.46
CA GLN A 67 6.34 1.06 1.58
C GLN A 67 5.54 0.40 2.71
N ILE A 68 4.32 0.88 2.98
CA ILE A 68 3.43 0.28 3.98
C ILE A 68 2.88 -1.04 3.45
N ARG A 69 2.46 -1.08 2.17
CA ARG A 69 2.01 -2.28 1.49
C ARG A 69 3.06 -3.39 1.53
N GLN A 70 4.31 -3.08 1.18
CA GLN A 70 5.40 -4.05 1.24
C GLN A 70 5.61 -4.61 2.65
N ARG A 71 5.60 -3.74 3.66
CA ARG A 71 5.71 -4.13 5.09
C ARG A 71 4.56 -5.05 5.50
N ARG A 72 3.32 -4.64 5.22
CA ARG A 72 2.11 -5.41 5.52
C ARG A 72 2.10 -6.78 4.84
N LEU A 73 2.48 -6.87 3.56
CA LEU A 73 2.59 -8.15 2.86
C LEU A 73 3.75 -9.02 3.38
N ARG A 74 4.87 -8.42 3.78
CA ARG A 74 5.97 -9.14 4.43
C ARG A 74 5.53 -9.76 5.75
N TRP A 75 4.80 -8.99 6.57
CA TRP A 75 4.19 -9.47 7.80
C TRP A 75 3.15 -10.57 7.54
N PHE A 76 2.25 -10.37 6.58
CA PHE A 76 1.26 -11.38 6.16
C PHE A 76 1.93 -12.72 5.84
N GLY A 77 2.95 -12.72 4.98
CA GLY A 77 3.67 -13.94 4.64
C GLY A 77 4.35 -14.58 5.85
N HIS A 78 4.83 -13.79 6.81
CA HIS A 78 5.38 -14.32 8.06
C HIS A 78 4.28 -15.02 8.89
N VAL A 79 3.09 -14.43 9.01
CA VAL A 79 1.94 -15.03 9.69
C VAL A 79 1.46 -16.31 8.98
N CYS A 80 1.46 -16.36 7.64
CA CYS A 80 1.10 -17.56 6.86
C CYS A 80 2.00 -18.76 7.15
N ARG A 81 3.27 -18.51 7.51
CA ARG A 81 4.26 -19.55 7.86
C ARG A 81 4.29 -19.88 9.36
N MET A 82 3.55 -19.16 10.19
CA MET A 82 3.47 -19.46 11.62
C MET A 82 2.61 -20.72 11.86
N PRO A 83 2.93 -21.51 12.91
CA PRO A 83 2.05 -22.59 13.37
C PRO A 83 0.64 -22.09 13.71
N GLN A 84 -0.36 -22.93 13.45
CA GLN A 84 -1.78 -22.57 13.62
C GLN A 84 -2.16 -22.25 15.06
N HIS A 85 -1.43 -22.75 16.07
CA HIS A 85 -1.72 -22.45 17.47
C HIS A 85 -1.32 -21.03 17.89
N ARG A 86 -0.44 -20.36 17.13
CA ARG A 86 0.03 -19.01 17.47
C ARG A 86 -1.06 -17.97 17.27
N LEU A 87 -1.13 -17.02 18.21
CA LEU A 87 -2.17 -15.98 18.23
C LEU A 87 -2.29 -15.18 16.92
N PRO A 88 -1.21 -14.71 16.26
CA PRO A 88 -1.36 -13.95 15.02
C PRO A 88 -1.98 -14.77 13.88
N ASN A 89 -1.60 -16.06 13.78
CA ASN A 89 -2.16 -16.96 12.78
C ASN A 89 -3.64 -17.23 13.07
N ARG A 90 -3.98 -17.55 14.33
CA ARG A 90 -5.37 -17.73 14.77
C ARG A 90 -6.19 -16.47 14.52
N ALA A 91 -5.74 -15.31 14.96
CA ALA A 91 -6.46 -14.05 14.79
C ALA A 91 -6.72 -13.73 13.31
N LEU A 92 -5.77 -14.06 12.42
CA LEU A 92 -5.90 -13.76 11.01
C LEU A 92 -6.75 -14.77 10.23
N PHE A 93 -6.72 -16.05 10.58
CA PHE A 93 -7.40 -17.10 9.81
C PHE A 93 -8.63 -17.68 10.50
N HIS A 94 -8.91 -17.28 11.75
CA HIS A 94 -10.10 -17.71 12.45
C HIS A 94 -11.35 -17.15 11.78
N ARG A 95 -12.25 -18.04 11.40
CA ARG A 95 -13.56 -17.68 10.87
C ARG A 95 -14.48 -17.35 12.04
N ARG A 96 -14.99 -16.13 12.04
CA ARG A 96 -16.00 -15.70 13.01
C ARG A 96 -17.24 -16.62 12.93
N PRO A 97 -17.78 -17.11 14.07
CA PRO A 97 -19.01 -17.88 14.08
C PRO A 97 -20.19 -17.11 13.48
N ALA A 98 -21.06 -17.79 12.73
CA ALA A 98 -22.22 -17.17 12.08
C ALA A 98 -23.23 -16.58 13.10
N THR A 99 -23.24 -17.10 14.32
CA THR A 99 -24.10 -16.67 15.41
C THR A 99 -23.73 -15.30 15.99
N TRP A 100 -22.52 -14.81 15.73
CA TRP A 100 -22.04 -13.55 16.31
C TRP A 100 -22.58 -12.35 15.53
N LYS A 101 -23.26 -11.43 16.21
CA LYS A 101 -23.73 -10.16 15.63
C LYS A 101 -22.60 -9.14 15.55
N ILE A 102 -22.44 -8.48 14.40
CA ILE A 102 -21.51 -7.34 14.26
C ILE A 102 -22.18 -6.11 14.87
N GLN A 103 -21.47 -5.40 15.74
CA GLN A 103 -21.93 -4.13 16.27
C GLN A 103 -22.09 -3.11 15.15
N LYS A 104 -23.19 -2.34 15.12
CA LYS A 104 -23.44 -1.32 14.08
C LYS A 104 -22.31 -0.28 13.97
N LYS A 105 -21.60 -0.01 15.08
CA LYS A 105 -20.47 0.94 15.16
C LYS A 105 -19.10 0.31 14.89
N ALA A 106 -19.05 -0.97 14.52
CA ALA A 106 -17.77 -1.61 14.20
C ALA A 106 -17.09 -0.94 13.01
N ALA A 107 -15.76 -0.89 13.04
CA ALA A 107 -14.98 -0.37 11.94
C ALA A 107 -15.28 -1.17 10.66
N ARG A 108 -15.67 -0.46 9.59
CA ARG A 108 -16.00 -1.08 8.29
C ARG A 108 -14.76 -1.59 7.54
N LYS A 109 -13.58 -1.03 7.84
CA LYS A 109 -12.31 -1.41 7.23
C LYS A 109 -11.52 -2.27 8.20
N ILE A 110 -11.22 -3.50 7.78
CA ILE A 110 -10.46 -4.48 8.56
C ILE A 110 -9.13 -4.74 7.86
N TRP A 111 -8.12 -5.12 8.63
CA TRP A 111 -6.77 -5.41 8.12
C TRP A 111 -6.78 -6.47 6.99
N GLN A 112 -7.60 -7.53 7.11
CA GLN A 112 -7.77 -8.54 6.05
C GLN A 112 -8.22 -7.94 4.72
N MET A 113 -9.12 -6.94 4.72
CA MET A 113 -9.59 -6.28 3.50
C MET A 113 -8.47 -5.48 2.84
N GLN A 114 -7.57 -4.89 3.64
CA GLN A 114 -6.41 -4.20 3.09
C GLN A 114 -5.39 -5.15 2.49
N VAL A 115 -5.12 -6.27 3.15
CA VAL A 115 -4.28 -7.32 2.57
C VAL A 115 -4.88 -7.83 1.26
N ALA A 116 -6.20 -8.06 1.21
CA ALA A 116 -6.87 -8.43 -0.02
C ALA A 116 -6.68 -7.38 -1.14
N ALA A 117 -6.82 -6.10 -0.82
CA ALA A 117 -6.59 -5.01 -1.78
C ALA A 117 -5.12 -4.93 -2.25
N ASP A 118 -4.17 -5.13 -1.35
CA ASP A 118 -2.75 -5.16 -1.69
C ASP A 118 -2.41 -6.33 -2.61
N LEU A 119 -2.97 -7.52 -2.31
CA LEU A 119 -2.79 -8.74 -3.11
C LEU A 119 -3.47 -8.64 -4.46
N ALA A 120 -4.59 -7.90 -4.57
CA ALA A 120 -5.25 -7.64 -5.84
C ALA A 120 -4.33 -6.89 -6.82
N THR A 121 -3.40 -6.06 -6.31
CA THR A 121 -2.38 -5.41 -7.15
C THR A 121 -1.44 -6.44 -7.80
N SER A 122 -1.22 -7.57 -7.14
CA SER A 122 -0.44 -8.70 -7.64
C SER A 122 -1.30 -9.80 -8.27
N ARG A 123 -2.61 -9.56 -8.45
CA ARG A 123 -3.60 -10.53 -8.96
C ARG A 123 -3.64 -11.85 -8.18
N LEU A 124 -3.50 -11.77 -6.85
CA LEU A 124 -3.58 -12.94 -5.97
C LEU A 124 -4.80 -12.83 -5.07
N ASN A 125 -5.42 -13.98 -4.80
CA ASN A 125 -6.36 -14.10 -3.69
C ASN A 125 -5.64 -14.49 -2.38
N ILE A 126 -6.34 -14.44 -1.24
CA ILE A 126 -5.74 -14.73 0.07
C ILE A 126 -5.27 -16.20 0.17
N ALA A 127 -5.97 -17.14 -0.48
CA ALA A 127 -5.64 -18.56 -0.43
C ALA A 127 -4.35 -18.88 -1.20
N GLU A 128 -4.26 -18.43 -2.45
CA GLU A 128 -3.06 -18.51 -3.30
C GLU A 128 -1.89 -17.78 -2.65
N ALA A 129 -2.13 -16.61 -2.06
CA ALA A 129 -1.10 -15.87 -1.36
C ALA A 129 -0.56 -16.65 -0.15
N ARG A 130 -1.41 -17.41 0.56
CA ARG A 130 -0.99 -18.24 1.70
C ARG A 130 -0.12 -19.41 1.27
N GLU A 131 -0.42 -20.02 0.13
CA GLU A 131 0.39 -21.11 -0.46
C GLU A 131 1.74 -20.56 -0.94
N LYS A 132 1.73 -19.50 -1.75
CA LYS A 132 2.95 -18.83 -2.24
C LYS A 132 3.79 -18.26 -1.10
N ALA A 133 3.18 -17.89 0.01
CA ALA A 133 3.89 -17.44 1.19
C ALA A 133 4.68 -18.56 1.88
N GLN A 134 4.47 -19.85 1.59
CA GLN A 134 5.30 -20.91 2.19
C GLN A 134 6.75 -20.81 1.71
N ASP A 135 6.96 -20.52 0.42
CA ASP A 135 8.29 -20.18 -0.09
C ASP A 135 8.66 -18.74 0.27
N ARG A 136 9.60 -18.60 1.21
CA ARG A 136 10.10 -17.30 1.67
C ARG A 136 10.78 -16.50 0.55
N ARG A 137 11.49 -17.16 -0.38
CA ARG A 137 12.21 -16.49 -1.47
C ARG A 137 11.24 -15.98 -2.52
N ALA A 138 10.34 -16.83 -3.02
CA ALA A 138 9.30 -16.44 -3.96
C ALA A 138 8.42 -15.32 -3.37
N TRP A 139 8.00 -15.44 -2.11
CA TRP A 139 7.22 -14.40 -1.42
C TRP A 139 7.96 -13.06 -1.33
N ARG A 140 9.26 -13.09 -1.00
CA ARG A 140 10.06 -11.87 -0.93
C ARG A 140 10.17 -11.19 -2.28
N GLN A 141 10.35 -11.95 -3.37
CA GLN A 141 10.40 -11.39 -4.72
C GLN A 141 9.07 -10.75 -5.11
N LEU A 142 7.95 -11.42 -4.86
CA LEU A 142 6.60 -10.91 -5.14
C LEU A 142 6.29 -9.61 -4.38
N THR A 143 6.67 -9.54 -3.10
CA THR A 143 6.40 -8.34 -2.26
C THR A 143 7.40 -7.20 -2.47
N THR A 144 8.60 -7.49 -3.00
CA THR A 144 9.67 -6.50 -3.22
C THR A 144 9.64 -5.91 -4.62
N ALA A 145 9.13 -6.67 -5.60
CA ALA A 145 8.61 -6.07 -6.81
C ALA A 145 7.50 -5.09 -6.38
N GLY A 146 7.82 -3.79 -6.34
CA GLY A 146 6.81 -2.75 -6.25
C GLY A 146 5.76 -2.97 -7.35
N PRO A 147 4.58 -2.34 -7.28
CA PRO A 147 3.68 -2.44 -8.41
C PRO A 147 4.47 -1.95 -9.62
N GLN A 148 4.54 -2.75 -10.69
CA GLN A 148 4.89 -2.17 -11.98
C GLN A 148 3.88 -1.05 -12.15
N GLN A 149 4.36 0.19 -12.14
CA GLN A 149 3.51 1.35 -12.26
C GLN A 149 2.79 1.22 -13.60
N GLN A 150 1.55 0.71 -13.57
CA GLN A 150 0.65 0.81 -14.70
C GLN A 150 0.43 2.31 -14.85
N ARG A 151 1.17 2.90 -15.78
CA ARG A 151 0.70 4.08 -16.47
C ARG A 151 -0.68 3.69 -16.99
N ALA A 152 -1.73 4.35 -16.50
CA ALA A 152 -2.92 4.46 -17.32
C ALA A 152 -2.44 4.91 -18.71
N PRO A 153 -2.87 4.28 -19.81
CA PRO A 153 -2.63 4.87 -21.11
C PRO A 153 -3.12 6.31 -21.04
N THR A 154 -2.31 7.25 -21.52
CA THR A 154 -2.65 8.67 -21.65
C THR A 154 -3.75 8.85 -22.69
N ALA A 155 -4.92 8.26 -22.46
CA ALA A 155 -6.07 8.24 -23.34
C ALA A 155 -7.33 8.25 -22.48
N ALA A 156 -7.79 9.45 -22.11
CA ALA A 156 -9.20 9.81 -21.90
C ALA A 156 -9.39 11.18 -21.19
N TYR A 157 -8.50 12.17 -21.40
CA TYR A 157 -8.79 13.56 -20.97
C TYR A 157 -9.33 14.46 -22.10
N TRP A 158 -9.68 13.90 -23.26
CA TRP A 158 -10.17 14.66 -24.42
C TRP A 158 -11.68 14.61 -24.68
N LEU A 159 -12.48 13.95 -23.84
CA LEU A 159 -13.96 13.97 -24.00
C LEU A 159 -14.64 14.84 -22.94
N ARG A 160 -14.24 16.11 -22.90
CA ARG A 160 -15.06 17.19 -22.35
C ARG A 160 -15.16 18.26 -23.43
N GLY A 161 -16.05 18.07 -24.41
CA GLY A 161 -16.31 19.11 -25.42
C GLY A 161 -16.77 18.68 -26.82
N GLN A 162 -17.14 17.43 -27.08
CA GLN A 162 -17.75 17.06 -28.37
C GLN A 162 -19.28 16.93 -28.23
N PRO A 163 -20.09 17.54 -29.13
CA PRO A 163 -21.54 17.46 -29.07
C PRO A 163 -22.03 16.04 -29.41
N ARG A 164 -23.18 15.68 -28.81
CA ARG A 164 -23.86 14.39 -29.00
C ARG A 164 -24.15 14.15 -30.50
N PRO A 165 -23.82 12.98 -31.09
CA PRO A 165 -24.27 12.65 -32.43
C PRO A 165 -25.79 12.47 -32.44
N ALA A 166 -26.44 13.02 -33.47
CA ALA A 166 -27.88 12.96 -33.69
C ALA A 166 -28.32 11.51 -33.93
N ALA A 167 -29.46 11.13 -33.34
CA ALA A 167 -30.08 9.84 -33.58
C ALA A 167 -30.62 9.79 -35.02
N SER A 168 -30.35 8.68 -35.71
CA SER A 168 -31.03 8.24 -36.92
C SER A 168 -31.39 6.78 -36.74
#